data_AF-A0A431UZD5-F1
#
_entry.id   AF-A0A431UZD5-F1
#
_cell.length_a   1.000
_cell.length_b   1.000
_cell.length_c   1.000
_cell.angle_alpha   90.00
_cell.angle_beta   90.00
_cell.angle_gamma   90.00
#
_symmetry.space_group_name_H-M   'P 1'
#
loop_
_entity.id
_entity.type
_entity.pdbx_description
1 polymer ?
#
loop_
_entity_poly.entity_id
_entity_poly.type
_entity_poly.pdbx_seq_one_letter_code
_entity_poly.pdbx_strand_id
1 'polypeptide(L)'
;MTSNNQKDVELQRFVENYDLLVAHGVGPSLIRTRVFNELDFPKVKITDDHKSSSLAHARLMRHDELSSVNDSLSRKLMSYILNHHKVVQVFEMNTSRLQKIELSIANEVSSQGGIGMVSYYPKIPTNVNLIPDVLHPVEVVDVKEGVKAIVVASRRDYYKTFHLDKSDIKDGVLQDVRDVQNVSAKGMVSEIALDVLVLDYNRERLELRLSKAKGISGKYRDKFQAKLAAFARRHLSGKLGYPYDFLPKVRPLYFLESDNGLVSRLDFLTDEGIERTEKSRGDRKDIRKAEYHKNGANSIGYAFQGFGIRKVWSFERQGGKYKLSLDILGNANLLRKGNQPIDHIFLLDCFSDSDYNFLLNQVIPS
;
A
#
# COMPACT_ATOMS: atom_id res chain seq x y z
N MET A 1 -41.49 14.67 5.22
CA MET A 1 -41.00 13.38 5.77
C MET A 1 -39.88 12.74 4.94
N THR A 2 -39.61 13.18 3.70
CA THR A 2 -38.56 12.62 2.81
C THR A 2 -37.14 13.12 3.09
N SER A 3 -36.97 14.37 3.54
CA SER A 3 -35.63 14.98 3.72
C SER A 3 -34.81 14.39 4.88
N ASN A 4 -35.44 14.03 6.01
CA ASN A 4 -34.71 13.41 7.14
C ASN A 4 -34.16 12.03 6.78
N ASN A 5 -34.93 11.24 6.02
CA ASN A 5 -34.51 9.91 5.60
C ASN A 5 -33.30 9.96 4.64
N GLN A 6 -33.24 10.97 3.77
CA GLN A 6 -32.09 11.17 2.87
C GLN A 6 -30.82 11.57 3.62
N LYS A 7 -30.93 12.44 4.64
CA LYS A 7 -29.78 12.82 5.46
C LYS A 7 -29.22 11.65 6.27
N ASP A 8 -30.08 10.77 6.77
CA ASP A 8 -29.65 9.58 7.49
C ASP A 8 -28.89 8.60 6.59
N VAL A 9 -29.30 8.45 5.32
CA VAL A 9 -28.57 7.66 4.31
C VAL A 9 -27.17 8.24 4.06
N GLU A 10 -27.05 9.56 3.91
CA GLU A 10 -25.74 10.20 3.72
C GLU A 10 -24.85 10.11 4.97
N LEU A 11 -25.44 10.18 6.17
CA LEU A 11 -24.69 9.95 7.41
C LEU A 11 -24.15 8.52 7.50
N GLN A 12 -24.95 7.54 7.11
CA GLN A 12 -24.51 6.15 7.05
C GLN A 12 -23.38 5.97 6.04
N ARG A 13 -23.50 6.56 4.85
CA ARG A 13 -22.46 6.55 3.81
C ARG A 13 -21.15 7.19 4.30
N PHE A 14 -21.23 8.25 5.08
CA PHE A 14 -20.06 8.90 5.69
C PHE A 14 -19.33 7.97 6.65
N VAL A 15 -20.06 7.31 7.55
CA VAL A 15 -19.49 6.34 8.51
C VAL A 15 -18.84 5.18 7.76
N GLU A 16 -19.49 4.66 6.73
CA GLU A 16 -18.98 3.57 5.90
C GLU A 16 -17.66 3.96 5.21
N ASN A 17 -17.61 5.12 4.54
CA ASN A 17 -16.39 5.62 3.90
C ASN A 17 -15.23 5.80 4.91
N TYR A 18 -15.54 6.33 6.11
CA TYR A 18 -14.55 6.50 7.18
C TYR A 18 -13.99 5.15 7.63
N ASP A 19 -14.86 4.17 7.88
CA ASP A 19 -14.46 2.85 8.34
C ASP A 19 -13.66 2.08 7.29
N LEU A 20 -13.97 2.27 6.02
CA LEU A 20 -13.19 1.73 4.91
C LEU A 20 -11.78 2.33 4.85
N LEU A 21 -11.63 3.64 5.01
CA LEU A 21 -10.31 4.27 5.09
C LEU A 21 -9.47 3.65 6.23
N VAL A 22 -10.07 3.45 7.41
CA VAL A 22 -9.40 2.79 8.54
C VAL A 22 -9.04 1.34 8.21
N ALA A 23 -9.98 0.57 7.64
CA ALA A 23 -9.75 -0.82 7.25
C ALA A 23 -8.63 -0.99 6.22
N HIS A 24 -8.42 0.02 5.38
CA HIS A 24 -7.32 0.10 4.41
C HIS A 24 -6.03 0.72 4.96
N GLY A 25 -5.95 0.89 6.29
CA GLY A 25 -4.72 1.27 6.99
C GLY A 25 -4.49 2.78 7.13
N VAL A 26 -5.48 3.60 6.78
CA VAL A 26 -5.41 5.05 6.99
C VAL A 26 -5.77 5.35 8.45
N GLY A 27 -4.74 5.63 9.26
CA GLY A 27 -4.94 5.95 10.67
C GLY A 27 -5.78 7.23 10.87
N PRO A 28 -6.48 7.40 12.00
CA PRO A 28 -7.35 8.56 12.24
C PRO A 28 -6.67 9.92 12.04
N SER A 29 -5.39 10.04 12.44
CA SER A 29 -4.62 11.28 12.24
C SER A 29 -4.36 11.59 10.76
N LEU A 30 -4.17 10.56 9.93
CA LEU A 30 -4.01 10.70 8.48
C LEU A 30 -5.35 11.02 7.82
N ILE A 31 -6.46 10.42 8.27
CA ILE A 31 -7.80 10.80 7.79
C ILE A 31 -8.02 12.29 8.04
N ARG A 32 -7.72 12.78 9.25
CA ARG A 32 -7.80 14.21 9.57
C ARG A 32 -6.95 15.07 8.63
N THR A 33 -5.67 14.73 8.50
CA THR A 33 -4.67 15.62 7.91
C THR A 33 -4.56 15.52 6.39
N ARG A 34 -4.95 14.40 5.80
CA ARG A 34 -4.79 14.08 4.37
C ARG A 34 -6.10 13.87 3.63
N VAL A 35 -7.18 13.59 4.35
CA VAL A 35 -8.51 13.47 3.75
C VAL A 35 -9.30 14.72 4.07
N PHE A 36 -9.63 14.92 5.33
CA PHE A 36 -10.53 16.00 5.76
C PHE A 36 -9.98 17.40 5.56
N ASN A 37 -8.68 17.64 5.76
CA ASN A 37 -8.09 18.95 5.47
C ASN A 37 -8.20 19.36 3.99
N GLU A 38 -8.15 18.40 3.06
CA GLU A 38 -8.25 18.70 1.62
C GLU A 38 -9.71 18.88 1.17
N LEU A 39 -10.67 18.55 2.04
CA LEU A 39 -12.10 18.71 1.83
C LEU A 39 -12.66 19.93 2.58
N ASP A 40 -11.80 20.77 3.16
CA ASP A 40 -12.17 21.88 4.06
C ASP A 40 -13.13 21.45 5.18
N PHE A 41 -13.01 20.20 5.63
CA PHE A 41 -13.88 19.65 6.67
C PHE A 41 -13.59 20.34 8.01
N PRO A 42 -14.62 20.69 8.82
CA PRO A 42 -14.45 21.44 10.05
C PRO A 42 -13.45 20.79 11.04
N LYS A 43 -12.56 21.61 11.61
CA LYS A 43 -11.48 21.15 12.52
C LYS A 43 -11.84 21.15 14.00
N VAL A 44 -13.09 21.49 14.36
CA VAL A 44 -13.49 21.68 15.76
C VAL A 44 -13.44 20.34 16.47
N LYS A 45 -12.68 20.28 17.57
CA LYS A 45 -12.64 19.09 18.42
C LYS A 45 -13.93 19.08 19.25
N ILE A 46 -14.83 18.15 18.96
CA ILE A 46 -16.10 17.97 19.70
C ILE A 46 -15.92 16.91 20.80
N THR A 47 -15.07 15.91 20.55
CA THR A 47 -14.76 14.78 21.44
C THR A 47 -13.27 14.43 21.38
N ASP A 48 -12.80 13.60 22.30
CA ASP A 48 -11.43 13.05 22.25
C ASP A 48 -11.26 11.97 21.18
N ASP A 49 -12.33 11.24 20.86
CA ASP A 49 -12.33 10.29 19.74
C ASP A 49 -12.52 11.00 18.39
N HIS A 50 -11.61 10.76 17.45
CA HIS A 50 -11.61 11.40 16.13
C HIS A 50 -12.83 10.99 15.29
N LYS A 51 -13.23 9.72 15.34
CA LYS A 51 -14.38 9.22 14.57
C LYS A 51 -15.66 9.89 15.07
N SER A 52 -15.87 9.92 16.37
CA SER A 52 -17.02 10.56 17.03
C SER A 52 -17.09 12.05 16.73
N SER A 53 -15.96 12.77 16.76
CA SER A 53 -15.92 14.19 16.38
C SER A 53 -16.30 14.40 14.91
N SER A 54 -15.78 13.57 14.01
CA SER A 54 -16.06 13.67 12.58
C SER A 54 -17.53 13.40 12.28
N LEU A 55 -18.12 12.40 12.95
CA LEU A 55 -19.54 12.08 12.84
C LEU A 55 -20.43 13.19 13.42
N ALA A 56 -20.04 13.80 14.54
CA ALA A 56 -20.75 14.92 15.12
C ALA A 56 -20.80 16.12 14.14
N HIS A 57 -19.70 16.41 13.44
CA HIS A 57 -19.68 17.41 12.37
C HIS A 57 -20.59 17.05 11.20
N ALA A 58 -20.49 15.82 10.70
CA ALA A 58 -21.32 15.34 9.59
C ALA A 58 -22.83 15.49 9.91
N ARG A 59 -23.23 15.26 11.16
CA ARG A 59 -24.63 15.46 11.62
C ARG A 59 -25.09 16.91 11.55
N LEU A 60 -24.19 17.88 11.71
CA LEU A 60 -24.50 19.31 11.65
C LEU A 60 -24.57 19.86 10.22
N MET A 61 -23.99 19.16 9.24
CA MET A 61 -23.99 19.58 7.84
C MET A 61 -25.39 19.54 7.22
N ARG A 62 -25.62 20.38 6.19
CA ARG A 62 -26.80 20.25 5.33
C ARG A 62 -26.67 19.00 4.44
N HIS A 63 -27.78 18.50 3.92
CA HIS A 63 -27.79 17.28 3.11
C HIS A 63 -26.90 17.39 1.86
N ASP A 64 -27.01 18.50 1.13
CA ASP A 64 -26.21 18.80 -0.06
C ASP A 64 -24.71 18.87 0.25
N GLU A 65 -24.35 19.51 1.37
CA GLU A 65 -22.97 19.57 1.85
C GLU A 65 -22.43 18.18 2.19
N LEU A 66 -23.19 17.38 2.94
CA LEU A 66 -22.78 16.05 3.34
C LEU A 66 -22.65 15.10 2.14
N SER A 67 -23.56 15.17 1.18
CA SER A 67 -23.52 14.38 -0.05
C SER A 67 -22.25 14.72 -0.87
N SER A 68 -21.93 16.01 -1.02
CA SER A 68 -20.68 16.46 -1.68
C SER A 68 -19.41 16.00 -0.94
N VAL A 69 -19.44 16.01 0.40
CA VAL A 69 -18.35 15.46 1.22
C VAL A 69 -18.21 13.96 0.99
N ASN A 70 -19.31 13.21 0.94
CA ASN A 70 -19.30 11.77 0.69
C ASN A 70 -18.76 11.41 -0.69
N ASP A 71 -19.13 12.13 -1.74
CA ASP A 71 -18.57 11.90 -3.08
C ASP A 71 -17.06 12.15 -3.11
N SER A 72 -16.61 13.17 -2.38
CA SER A 72 -15.19 13.47 -2.28
C SER A 72 -14.44 12.44 -1.43
N LEU A 73 -15.06 11.92 -0.37
CA LEU A 73 -14.51 10.81 0.43
C LEU A 73 -14.41 9.53 -0.37
N SER A 74 -15.43 9.17 -1.14
CA SER A 74 -15.40 7.98 -2.01
C SER A 74 -14.30 8.08 -3.06
N ARG A 75 -14.10 9.26 -3.68
CA ARG A 75 -12.97 9.51 -4.59
C ARG A 75 -11.61 9.37 -3.89
N LYS A 76 -11.48 9.89 -2.67
CA LYS A 76 -10.26 9.73 -1.87
C LYS A 76 -10.02 8.27 -1.53
N LEU A 77 -11.02 7.56 -1.03
CA LEU A 77 -10.95 6.13 -0.73
C LEU A 77 -10.46 5.33 -1.94
N MET A 78 -11.01 5.59 -3.13
CA MET A 78 -10.54 4.97 -4.36
C MET A 78 -9.05 5.26 -4.61
N SER A 79 -8.63 6.53 -4.52
CA SER A 79 -7.20 6.88 -4.63
C SER A 79 -6.33 6.12 -3.63
N TYR A 80 -6.79 5.92 -2.39
CA TYR A 80 -6.09 5.10 -1.40
C TYR A 80 -6.04 3.63 -1.81
N ILE A 81 -7.14 3.05 -2.25
CA ILE A 81 -7.20 1.66 -2.73
C ILE A 81 -6.22 1.46 -3.89
N LEU A 82 -6.09 2.43 -4.79
CA LEU A 82 -5.21 2.31 -5.96
C LEU A 82 -3.72 2.47 -5.61
N ASN A 83 -3.39 3.34 -4.65
CA ASN A 83 -2.03 3.87 -4.51
C ASN A 83 -1.39 3.62 -3.13
N HIS A 84 -2.17 3.45 -2.07
CA HIS A 84 -1.65 3.42 -0.71
C HIS A 84 -0.95 2.10 -0.38
N HIS A 85 0.32 2.19 0.04
CA HIS A 85 1.14 1.09 0.57
C HIS A 85 1.06 -0.17 -0.30
N LYS A 86 1.70 -0.10 -1.46
CA LYS A 86 1.65 -1.16 -2.47
C LYS A 86 2.95 -1.93 -2.54
N VAL A 87 2.84 -3.25 -2.68
CA VAL A 87 3.90 -4.07 -3.26
C VAL A 87 3.62 -4.13 -4.75
N VAL A 88 4.57 -3.70 -5.57
CA VAL A 88 4.36 -3.50 -7.00
C VAL A 88 5.28 -4.42 -7.77
N GLN A 89 4.70 -5.19 -8.68
CA GLN A 89 5.42 -5.97 -9.69
C GLN A 89 4.96 -5.48 -11.07
N VAL A 90 5.90 -5.33 -12.00
CA VAL A 90 5.63 -4.76 -13.33
C VAL A 90 6.05 -5.73 -14.42
N PHE A 91 5.24 -5.83 -15.47
CA PHE A 91 5.49 -6.66 -16.65
C PHE A 91 5.34 -5.82 -17.91
N GLU A 92 6.28 -5.95 -18.84
CA GLU A 92 6.10 -5.44 -20.20
C GLU A 92 5.05 -6.27 -20.93
N MET A 93 4.07 -5.58 -21.53
CA MET A 93 2.93 -6.21 -22.16
C MET A 93 2.31 -5.31 -23.22
N ASN A 94 2.33 -5.77 -24.47
CA ASN A 94 1.72 -5.06 -25.59
C ASN A 94 0.21 -4.84 -25.41
N THR A 95 -0.33 -3.87 -26.16
CA THR A 95 -1.74 -3.48 -26.12
C THR A 95 -2.71 -4.66 -26.27
N SER A 96 -2.45 -5.60 -27.19
CA SER A 96 -3.37 -6.72 -27.45
C SER A 96 -3.51 -7.68 -26.26
N ARG A 97 -2.42 -7.93 -25.53
CA ARG A 97 -2.43 -8.75 -24.31
C ARG A 97 -3.12 -8.03 -23.15
N LEU A 98 -2.92 -6.72 -23.01
CA LEU A 98 -3.63 -5.90 -22.03
C LEU A 98 -5.14 -5.90 -22.30
N GLN A 99 -5.56 -5.68 -23.55
CA GLN A 99 -6.97 -5.74 -23.96
C GLN A 99 -7.61 -7.10 -23.69
N LYS A 100 -6.86 -8.20 -23.89
CA LYS A 100 -7.36 -9.54 -23.57
C LYS A 100 -7.67 -9.70 -22.08
N ILE A 101 -6.80 -9.19 -21.20
CA ILE A 101 -7.04 -9.18 -19.75
C ILE A 101 -8.27 -8.32 -19.43
N GLU A 102 -8.34 -7.10 -19.97
CA GLU A 102 -9.47 -6.18 -19.77
C GLU A 102 -10.81 -6.84 -20.15
N LEU A 103 -10.93 -7.32 -21.39
CA LEU A 103 -12.17 -7.91 -21.91
C LEU A 103 -12.57 -9.15 -21.12
N SER A 104 -11.61 -10.02 -20.79
CA SER A 104 -11.89 -11.22 -19.99
C SER A 104 -12.43 -10.88 -18.61
N ILE A 105 -11.87 -9.84 -17.96
CA ILE A 105 -12.31 -9.42 -16.62
C ILE A 105 -13.63 -8.65 -16.69
N ALA A 106 -13.80 -7.73 -17.64
CA ALA A 106 -15.03 -6.98 -17.81
C ALA A 106 -16.23 -7.92 -18.01
N ASN A 107 -16.06 -8.97 -18.83
CA ASN A 107 -17.07 -10.01 -19.00
C ASN A 107 -17.38 -10.75 -17.69
N GLU A 108 -16.36 -11.09 -16.88
CA GLU A 108 -16.58 -11.72 -15.57
C GLU A 108 -17.38 -10.79 -14.64
N VAL A 109 -17.01 -9.51 -14.54
CA VAL A 109 -17.71 -8.51 -13.70
C VAL A 109 -19.17 -8.36 -14.14
N SER A 110 -19.42 -8.19 -15.44
CA SER A 110 -20.78 -8.07 -15.97
C SER A 110 -21.62 -9.33 -15.74
N SER A 111 -21.02 -10.52 -15.89
CA SER A 111 -21.72 -11.80 -15.70
C SER A 111 -22.12 -12.08 -14.25
N GLN A 112 -21.41 -11.48 -13.28
CA GLN A 112 -21.73 -11.65 -11.86
C GLN A 112 -23.00 -10.92 -11.43
N GLY A 113 -23.55 -10.00 -12.24
CA GLY A 113 -24.87 -9.40 -11.99
C GLY A 113 -25.03 -8.73 -10.62
N GLY A 114 -23.93 -8.24 -10.02
CA GLY A 114 -23.93 -7.71 -8.65
C GLY A 114 -24.09 -8.76 -7.55
N ILE A 115 -23.78 -10.03 -7.81
CA ILE A 115 -23.77 -11.13 -6.85
C ILE A 115 -22.33 -11.38 -6.38
N GLY A 116 -22.14 -11.82 -5.14
CA GLY A 116 -20.83 -12.17 -4.60
C GLY A 116 -20.00 -10.95 -4.20
N MET A 117 -18.70 -10.92 -4.53
CA MET A 117 -17.79 -9.85 -4.07
C MET A 117 -18.15 -8.45 -4.58
N VAL A 118 -18.78 -8.37 -5.75
CA VAL A 118 -19.28 -7.11 -6.33
C VAL A 118 -20.39 -6.50 -5.47
N SER A 119 -21.23 -7.32 -4.82
CA SER A 119 -22.34 -6.83 -3.98
C SER A 119 -21.87 -6.20 -2.68
N TYR A 120 -20.71 -6.65 -2.21
CA TYR A 120 -20.12 -6.13 -1.00
C TYR A 120 -19.38 -4.83 -1.27
N TYR A 121 -18.68 -4.70 -2.40
CA TYR A 121 -17.85 -3.53 -2.67
C TYR A 121 -18.65 -2.20 -2.79
N PRO A 122 -18.16 -1.08 -2.21
CA PRO A 122 -16.93 -0.94 -1.44
C PRO A 122 -17.09 -1.36 0.04
N LYS A 123 -18.29 -1.75 0.47
CA LYS A 123 -18.55 -2.26 1.83
C LYS A 123 -17.76 -3.52 2.13
N ILE A 124 -17.37 -3.65 3.39
CA ILE A 124 -16.69 -4.82 3.93
C ILE A 124 -17.71 -5.57 4.80
N PRO A 125 -18.09 -6.82 4.46
CA PRO A 125 -18.97 -7.58 5.33
C PRO A 125 -18.28 -7.81 6.67
N THR A 126 -19.04 -7.63 7.76
CA THR A 126 -18.55 -7.85 9.13
C THR A 126 -18.02 -9.27 9.32
N ASN A 127 -18.61 -10.25 8.62
CA ASN A 127 -18.12 -11.62 8.59
C ASN A 127 -17.24 -11.87 7.36
N VAL A 128 -15.93 -11.78 7.56
CA VAL A 128 -14.92 -12.05 6.52
C VAL A 128 -14.97 -13.47 5.96
N ASN A 129 -15.62 -14.42 6.64
CA ASN A 129 -15.76 -15.79 6.14
C ASN A 129 -16.75 -15.93 4.99
N LEU A 130 -17.58 -14.91 4.75
CA LEU A 130 -18.45 -14.84 3.58
C LEU A 130 -17.67 -14.62 2.28
N ILE A 131 -16.38 -14.26 2.40
CA ILE A 131 -15.53 -13.92 1.27
C ILE A 131 -14.61 -15.09 0.92
N PRO A 132 -14.56 -15.49 -0.35
CA PRO A 132 -13.68 -16.56 -0.79
C PRO A 132 -12.20 -16.15 -0.72
N ASP A 133 -11.32 -17.14 -0.53
CA ASP A 133 -9.85 -16.98 -0.63
C ASP A 133 -9.35 -16.95 -2.11
N VAL A 134 -10.29 -16.83 -3.05
CA VAL A 134 -10.07 -16.69 -4.49
C VAL A 134 -10.25 -15.22 -4.86
N LEU A 135 -9.40 -14.72 -5.75
CA LEU A 135 -9.49 -13.36 -6.26
C LEU A 135 -10.66 -13.25 -7.25
N HIS A 136 -11.53 -12.28 -7.00
CA HIS A 136 -12.61 -11.89 -7.90
C HIS A 136 -12.47 -10.41 -8.27
N PRO A 137 -12.71 -10.05 -9.53
CA PRO A 137 -12.80 -8.64 -9.91
C PRO A 137 -14.04 -8.02 -9.28
N VAL A 138 -13.89 -6.79 -8.76
CA VAL A 138 -14.99 -6.05 -8.12
C VAL A 138 -15.34 -4.78 -8.85
N GLU A 139 -14.35 -4.10 -9.43
CA GLU A 139 -14.56 -2.83 -10.11
C GLU A 139 -13.48 -2.60 -11.18
N VAL A 140 -13.88 -1.95 -12.27
CA VAL A 140 -12.97 -1.43 -13.30
C VAL A 140 -13.07 0.10 -13.27
N VAL A 141 -11.94 0.77 -13.13
CA VAL A 141 -11.83 2.21 -12.96
C VAL A 141 -10.96 2.79 -14.06
N ASP A 142 -11.48 3.77 -14.80
CA ASP A 142 -10.67 4.59 -15.69
C ASP A 142 -9.87 5.58 -14.84
N VAL A 143 -8.55 5.36 -14.71
CA VAL A 143 -7.68 6.20 -13.90
C VAL A 143 -7.37 7.50 -14.64
N LYS A 144 -7.05 7.37 -15.92
CA LYS A 144 -6.83 8.44 -16.90
C LYS A 144 -6.87 7.84 -18.30
N GLU A 145 -6.80 8.69 -19.32
CA GLU A 145 -6.71 8.24 -20.71
C GLU A 145 -5.58 7.22 -20.92
N GLY A 146 -5.92 6.06 -21.47
CA GLY A 146 -5.00 4.96 -21.72
C GLY A 146 -4.54 4.19 -20.46
N VAL A 147 -5.11 4.45 -19.28
CA VAL A 147 -4.77 3.71 -18.05
C VAL A 147 -6.02 3.28 -17.30
N LYS A 148 -6.19 1.96 -17.16
CA LYS A 148 -7.30 1.36 -16.41
C LYS A 148 -6.79 0.61 -15.20
N ALA A 149 -7.51 0.71 -14.09
CA ALA A 149 -7.27 -0.07 -12.89
C ALA A 149 -8.42 -1.06 -12.70
N ILE A 150 -8.08 -2.30 -12.38
CA ILE A 150 -9.02 -3.35 -12.03
C ILE A 150 -8.80 -3.68 -10.57
N VAL A 151 -9.79 -3.38 -9.75
CA VAL A 151 -9.78 -3.74 -8.33
C VAL A 151 -10.25 -5.18 -8.23
N VAL A 152 -9.48 -5.99 -7.51
CA VAL A 152 -9.79 -7.39 -7.21
C VAL A 152 -9.81 -7.59 -5.71
N ALA A 153 -10.71 -8.46 -5.25
CA ALA A 153 -10.91 -8.70 -3.84
C ALA A 153 -10.79 -10.19 -3.51
N SER A 154 -10.20 -10.49 -2.35
CA SER A 154 -10.22 -11.83 -1.75
C SER A 154 -10.09 -11.76 -0.23
N ARG A 155 -10.44 -12.85 0.44
CA ARG A 155 -10.01 -13.08 1.82
C ARG A 155 -8.51 -13.39 1.83
N ARG A 156 -7.83 -12.98 2.89
CA ARG A 156 -6.44 -13.34 3.19
C ARG A 156 -6.35 -13.83 4.61
N ASP A 157 -5.77 -15.01 4.75
CA ASP A 157 -5.47 -15.61 6.04
C ASP A 157 -3.95 -15.62 6.26
N TYR A 158 -3.49 -14.93 7.30
CA TYR A 158 -2.07 -14.83 7.63
C TYR A 158 -1.83 -14.60 9.12
N TYR A 159 -0.62 -14.91 9.60
CA TYR A 159 -0.25 -14.60 10.98
C TYR A 159 0.24 -13.16 11.12
N LYS A 160 -0.32 -12.46 12.11
CA LYS A 160 0.10 -11.12 12.52
C LYS A 160 0.66 -11.18 13.94
N THR A 161 1.68 -10.37 14.21
CA THR A 161 2.18 -10.14 15.56
C THR A 161 1.44 -8.94 16.16
N PHE A 162 0.90 -9.13 17.35
CA PHE A 162 0.20 -8.12 18.14
C PHE A 162 1.07 -7.76 19.33
N HIS A 163 1.28 -6.48 19.58
CA HIS A 163 1.79 -6.04 20.86
C HIS A 163 0.63 -6.01 21.84
N LEU A 164 0.80 -6.67 22.99
CA LEU A 164 -0.19 -6.71 24.05
C LEU A 164 0.19 -5.68 25.11
N ASP A 165 -0.78 -4.87 25.51
CA ASP A 165 -0.62 -4.08 26.71
C ASP A 165 -0.69 -5.01 27.92
N LYS A 166 0.02 -4.69 29.00
CA LYS A 166 -0.01 -5.52 30.22
C LYS A 166 -1.43 -5.65 30.76
N SER A 167 -2.30 -4.67 30.52
CA SER A 167 -3.72 -4.73 30.87
C SER A 167 -4.51 -5.81 30.12
N ASP A 168 -4.02 -6.28 28.96
CA ASP A 168 -4.68 -7.31 28.16
C ASP A 168 -4.33 -8.74 28.65
N ILE A 169 -3.41 -8.85 29.61
CA ILE A 169 -2.90 -10.11 30.12
C ILE A 169 -3.64 -10.46 31.40
N LYS A 170 -4.10 -11.71 31.51
CA LYS A 170 -4.78 -12.19 32.72
C LYS A 170 -3.82 -12.18 33.92
N ASP A 171 -4.32 -11.79 35.09
CA ASP A 171 -3.55 -11.59 36.33
C ASP A 171 -2.61 -12.77 36.68
N GLY A 172 -3.06 -14.01 36.46
CA GLY A 172 -2.25 -15.20 36.74
C GLY A 172 -0.98 -15.36 35.89
N VAL A 173 -0.96 -14.79 34.68
CA VAL A 173 0.22 -14.79 33.79
C VAL A 173 1.01 -13.47 33.95
N LEU A 174 0.35 -12.41 34.43
CA LEU A 174 0.91 -11.08 34.58
C LEU A 174 2.08 -11.06 35.58
N GLN A 175 2.06 -11.94 36.58
CA GLN A 175 3.16 -12.13 37.52
C GLN A 175 4.42 -12.70 36.86
N ASP A 176 4.26 -13.63 35.92
CA ASP A 176 5.36 -14.29 35.20
C ASP A 176 6.02 -13.36 34.15
N VAL A 177 5.27 -12.37 33.66
CA VAL A 177 5.74 -11.40 32.64
C VAL A 177 5.91 -9.99 33.20
N ARG A 178 5.90 -9.83 34.53
CA ARG A 178 5.94 -8.53 35.19
C ARG A 178 7.17 -7.72 34.80
N ASP A 179 8.33 -8.37 34.72
CA ASP A 179 9.61 -7.74 34.39
C ASP A 179 9.90 -7.71 32.87
N VAL A 180 9.01 -8.31 32.07
CA VAL A 180 9.13 -8.28 30.61
C VAL A 180 8.71 -6.89 30.11
N GLN A 181 9.59 -6.26 29.33
CA GLN A 181 9.33 -4.93 28.76
C GLN A 181 8.25 -4.95 27.67
N ASN A 182 8.26 -6.00 26.84
CA ASN A 182 7.35 -6.12 25.70
C ASN A 182 6.76 -7.52 25.64
N VAL A 183 5.44 -7.61 25.64
CA VAL A 183 4.72 -8.85 25.39
C VAL A 183 4.11 -8.77 24.00
N SER A 184 4.26 -9.84 23.21
CA SER A 184 3.65 -9.93 21.90
C SER A 184 3.01 -11.29 21.67
N ALA A 185 1.83 -11.31 21.08
CA ALA A 185 1.15 -12.52 20.63
C ALA A 185 1.24 -12.65 19.12
N LYS A 186 1.19 -13.89 18.62
CA LYS A 186 1.06 -14.18 17.19
C LYS A 186 -0.26 -14.89 16.95
N GLY A 187 -1.15 -14.27 16.19
CA GLY A 187 -2.48 -14.80 15.90
C GLY A 187 -2.75 -14.86 14.40
N MET A 188 -3.57 -15.81 13.98
CA MET A 188 -4.08 -15.82 12.61
C MET A 188 -5.12 -14.71 12.48
N VAL A 189 -5.03 -13.92 11.42
CA VAL A 189 -6.05 -12.94 11.04
C VAL A 189 -6.61 -13.31 9.68
N SER A 190 -7.90 -13.04 9.53
CA SER A 190 -8.64 -13.12 8.28
C SER A 190 -9.08 -11.72 7.92
N GLU A 191 -8.61 -11.22 6.79
CA GLU A 191 -8.91 -9.86 6.34
C GLU A 191 -9.32 -9.86 4.87
N ILE A 192 -10.10 -8.86 4.47
CA ILE A 192 -10.36 -8.60 3.05
C ILE A 192 -9.20 -7.76 2.51
N ALA A 193 -8.69 -8.18 1.36
CA ALA A 193 -7.70 -7.41 0.61
C ALA A 193 -8.30 -6.92 -0.70
N LEU A 194 -7.97 -5.68 -1.04
CA LEU A 194 -8.29 -5.06 -2.33
C LEU A 194 -6.99 -4.82 -3.08
N ASP A 195 -6.65 -5.75 -3.97
CA ASP A 195 -5.48 -5.63 -4.83
C ASP A 195 -5.88 -5.02 -6.17
N VAL A 196 -4.87 -4.59 -6.94
CA VAL A 196 -5.12 -3.85 -8.16
C VAL A 196 -4.25 -4.40 -9.29
N LEU A 197 -4.86 -4.61 -10.45
CA LEU A 197 -4.16 -4.75 -11.72
C LEU A 197 -4.27 -3.40 -12.43
N VAL A 198 -3.16 -2.84 -12.90
CA VAL A 198 -3.19 -1.64 -13.73
C VAL A 198 -2.75 -1.98 -15.14
N LEU A 199 -3.62 -1.68 -16.10
CA LEU A 199 -3.41 -1.82 -17.52
C LEU A 199 -3.03 -0.44 -18.06
N ASP A 200 -1.74 -0.24 -18.28
CA ASP A 200 -1.19 1.02 -18.77
C ASP A 200 -0.87 0.87 -20.26
N TYR A 201 -1.84 1.24 -21.10
CA TYR A 201 -1.76 1.13 -22.55
C TYR A 201 -0.71 2.08 -23.13
N ASN A 202 -0.51 3.24 -22.50
CA ASN A 202 0.44 4.25 -22.96
C ASN A 202 1.89 3.77 -22.82
N ARG A 203 2.16 2.96 -21.80
CA ARG A 203 3.50 2.43 -21.49
C ARG A 203 3.65 0.93 -21.79
N GLU A 204 2.64 0.32 -22.42
CA GLU A 204 2.59 -1.11 -22.72
C GLU A 204 3.04 -1.99 -21.55
N ARG A 205 2.38 -1.81 -20.40
CA ARG A 205 2.74 -2.56 -19.18
C ARG A 205 1.54 -2.94 -18.33
N LEU A 206 1.71 -4.05 -17.63
CA LEU A 206 0.82 -4.54 -16.59
C LEU A 206 1.50 -4.34 -15.23
N GLU A 207 0.83 -3.66 -14.31
CA GLU A 207 1.26 -3.56 -12.92
C GLU A 207 0.36 -4.41 -12.02
N LEU A 208 0.98 -5.21 -11.15
CA LEU A 208 0.30 -5.96 -10.10
C LEU A 208 0.60 -5.28 -8.76
N ARG A 209 -0.42 -4.66 -8.14
CA ARG A 209 -0.29 -3.86 -6.92
C ARG A 209 -0.98 -4.57 -5.75
N LEU A 210 -0.19 -5.28 -4.94
CA LEU A 210 -0.64 -5.89 -3.70
C LEU A 210 -0.91 -4.81 -2.65
N SER A 211 -2.09 -4.84 -2.04
CA SER A 211 -2.44 -4.00 -0.88
C SER A 211 -1.79 -4.46 0.43
N LYS A 212 -1.73 -3.53 1.39
CA LYS A 212 -1.20 -3.70 2.75
C LYS A 212 0.26 -4.18 2.75
N ALA A 213 1.11 -3.44 2.04
CA ALA A 213 2.54 -3.71 2.00
C ALA A 213 3.20 -3.74 3.40
N LYS A 214 2.66 -2.99 4.36
CA LYS A 214 3.09 -3.01 5.77
C LYS A 214 2.30 -4.06 6.56
N GLY A 215 3.00 -4.85 7.39
CA GLY A 215 2.39 -5.74 8.39
C GLY A 215 2.19 -7.20 7.97
N ILE A 216 2.49 -7.55 6.71
CA ILE A 216 2.50 -8.93 6.22
C ILE A 216 3.95 -9.43 6.12
N SER A 217 4.22 -10.64 6.60
CA SER A 217 5.57 -11.23 6.50
C SER A 217 5.94 -11.54 5.04
N GLY A 218 7.24 -11.62 4.74
CA GLY A 218 7.72 -11.91 3.38
C GLY A 218 7.08 -13.16 2.77
N LYS A 219 7.04 -14.26 3.53
CA LYS A 219 6.40 -15.52 3.10
C LYS A 219 4.94 -15.34 2.65
N TYR A 220 4.14 -14.59 3.40
CA TYR A 220 2.73 -14.37 3.05
C TYR A 220 2.58 -13.40 1.88
N ARG A 221 3.41 -12.35 1.84
CA ARG A 221 3.46 -11.42 0.72
C ARG A 221 3.76 -12.14 -0.59
N ASP A 222 4.77 -13.00 -0.62
CA ASP A 222 5.14 -13.76 -1.84
C ASP A 222 3.99 -14.69 -2.26
N LYS A 223 3.33 -15.35 -1.29
CA LYS A 223 2.12 -16.16 -1.54
C LYS A 223 1.00 -15.33 -2.18
N PHE A 224 0.69 -14.16 -1.64
CA PHE A 224 -0.40 -13.33 -2.14
C PHE A 224 -0.06 -12.67 -3.49
N GLN A 225 1.19 -12.25 -3.69
CA GLN A 225 1.69 -11.76 -4.98
C GLN A 225 1.59 -12.85 -6.05
N ALA A 226 1.96 -14.09 -5.73
CA ALA A 226 1.83 -15.22 -6.65
C ALA A 226 0.36 -15.52 -7.01
N LYS A 227 -0.58 -15.37 -6.06
CA LYS A 227 -2.02 -15.46 -6.32
C LYS A 227 -2.49 -14.36 -7.30
N LEU A 228 -2.06 -13.12 -7.09
CA LEU A 228 -2.39 -12.00 -7.98
C LEU A 228 -1.84 -12.22 -9.39
N ALA A 229 -0.60 -12.70 -9.52
CA ALA A 229 -0.02 -13.06 -10.80
C ALA A 229 -0.73 -14.27 -11.45
N ALA A 230 -1.22 -15.24 -10.68
CA ALA A 230 -2.00 -16.35 -11.19
C ALA A 230 -3.37 -15.88 -11.73
N PHE A 231 -4.02 -14.96 -11.03
CA PHE A 231 -5.25 -14.32 -11.48
C PHE A 231 -5.05 -13.63 -12.84
N ALA A 232 -4.02 -12.79 -12.98
CA ALA A 232 -3.70 -12.13 -14.25
C ALA A 232 -3.42 -13.15 -15.39
N ARG A 233 -2.67 -14.22 -15.11
CA ARG A 233 -2.38 -15.29 -16.09
C ARG A 233 -3.63 -16.00 -16.59
N ARG A 234 -4.61 -16.24 -15.71
CA ARG A 234 -5.89 -16.87 -16.05
C ARG A 234 -6.62 -16.04 -17.11
N HIS A 235 -6.74 -14.73 -16.89
CA HIS A 235 -7.41 -13.81 -17.81
C HIS A 235 -6.64 -13.57 -19.11
N LEU A 236 -5.31 -13.64 -19.05
CA LEU A 236 -4.48 -13.61 -20.25
C LEU A 236 -4.52 -14.93 -21.06
N SER A 237 -4.89 -16.04 -20.41
CA SER A 237 -4.73 -17.42 -20.93
C SER A 237 -3.30 -17.70 -21.42
N GLY A 238 -2.30 -17.26 -20.66
CA GLY A 238 -0.91 -17.33 -21.06
C GLY A 238 0.08 -16.93 -19.97
N LYS A 239 1.37 -16.88 -20.32
CA LYS A 239 2.43 -16.37 -19.42
C LYS A 239 2.38 -14.84 -19.39
N LEU A 240 2.72 -14.21 -18.26
CA LEU A 240 2.84 -12.74 -18.18
C LEU A 240 4.10 -12.22 -18.87
N GLY A 241 5.16 -13.03 -18.95
CA GLY A 241 6.49 -12.61 -19.37
C GLY A 241 7.44 -12.62 -18.16
N TYR A 242 8.58 -11.95 -18.30
CA TYR A 242 9.49 -11.73 -17.19
C TYR A 242 9.10 -10.45 -16.45
N PRO A 243 9.08 -10.46 -15.11
CA PRO A 243 8.87 -9.23 -14.35
C PRO A 243 10.10 -8.31 -14.50
N TYR A 244 9.87 -7.00 -14.35
CA TYR A 244 10.93 -6.01 -14.32
C TYR A 244 11.91 -6.28 -13.17
N ASP A 245 13.21 -6.25 -13.45
CA ASP A 245 14.25 -6.40 -12.43
C ASP A 245 14.61 -5.04 -11.83
N PHE A 246 14.36 -4.89 -10.54
CA PHE A 246 14.64 -3.68 -9.78
C PHE A 246 16.05 -3.66 -9.17
N LEU A 247 16.80 -4.78 -9.20
CA LEU A 247 18.16 -4.83 -8.66
C LEU A 247 19.09 -3.76 -9.26
N PRO A 248 19.09 -3.51 -10.59
CA PRO A 248 19.92 -2.46 -11.19
C PRO A 248 19.60 -1.04 -10.70
N LYS A 249 18.44 -0.82 -10.05
CA LYS A 249 18.01 0.50 -9.56
C LYS A 249 18.52 0.82 -8.17
N VAL A 250 19.03 -0.16 -7.42
CA VAL A 250 19.58 0.06 -6.07
C VAL A 250 20.72 1.06 -6.08
N ARG A 251 21.69 0.89 -6.99
CA ARG A 251 22.87 1.77 -7.09
C ARG A 251 22.50 3.20 -7.52
N PRO A 252 21.74 3.43 -8.61
CA PRO A 252 21.28 4.77 -8.97
C PRO A 252 20.54 5.49 -7.84
N LEU A 253 19.64 4.80 -7.12
CA LEU A 253 18.90 5.42 -6.01
C LEU A 253 19.80 5.90 -4.88
N TYR A 254 20.88 5.17 -4.60
CA TYR A 254 21.87 5.56 -3.60
C TYR A 254 22.64 6.83 -4.00
N PHE A 255 23.08 6.93 -5.25
CA PHE A 255 23.90 8.06 -5.72
C PHE A 255 23.10 9.24 -6.25
N LEU A 256 21.79 9.12 -6.41
CA LEU A 256 20.94 10.24 -6.80
C LEU A 256 20.87 11.26 -5.66
N GLU A 257 21.69 12.32 -5.76
CA GLU A 257 21.73 13.43 -4.81
C GLU A 257 20.75 14.56 -5.17
N SER A 258 20.31 14.62 -6.43
CA SER A 258 19.54 15.73 -7.00
C SER A 258 18.06 15.78 -6.60
N ASP A 259 17.54 14.81 -5.86
CA ASP A 259 16.10 14.61 -5.64
C ASP A 259 15.62 14.87 -4.19
N ASN A 260 16.47 15.43 -3.32
CA ASN A 260 16.17 15.70 -1.91
C ASN A 260 15.74 14.46 -1.07
N GLY A 261 15.88 13.24 -1.59
CA GLY A 261 15.56 12.01 -0.86
C GLY A 261 16.71 11.57 0.04
N LEU A 262 16.40 11.08 1.24
CA LEU A 262 17.38 10.50 2.16
C LEU A 262 17.39 8.97 2.04
N VAL A 263 18.58 8.36 2.10
CA VAL A 263 18.70 6.90 2.18
C VAL A 263 18.63 6.51 3.65
N SER A 264 17.60 5.78 4.06
CA SER A 264 17.43 5.36 5.45
C SER A 264 17.85 3.92 5.73
N ARG A 265 18.00 3.11 4.67
CA ARG A 265 18.56 1.76 4.74
C ARG A 265 19.31 1.41 3.46
N LEU A 266 20.41 0.68 3.60
CA LEU A 266 21.12 0.02 2.52
C LEU A 266 21.53 -1.40 2.97
N ASP A 267 21.24 -2.39 2.14
CA ASP A 267 21.74 -3.76 2.28
C ASP A 267 22.74 -4.02 1.15
N PHE A 268 23.96 -4.44 1.49
CA PHE A 268 25.08 -4.55 0.54
C PHE A 268 26.07 -5.66 0.91
N LEU A 269 26.81 -6.13 -0.09
CA LEU A 269 28.01 -6.95 0.09
C LEU A 269 29.25 -6.05 0.06
N THR A 270 30.17 -6.28 1.00
CA THR A 270 31.54 -5.74 0.92
C THR A 270 32.33 -6.46 -0.20
N ASP A 271 33.48 -5.91 -0.54
CA ASP A 271 34.49 -6.52 -1.41
C ASP A 271 34.94 -7.91 -0.90
N GLU A 272 35.01 -8.09 0.41
CA GLU A 272 35.25 -9.38 1.08
C GLU A 272 34.05 -10.35 1.02
N GLY A 273 32.93 -9.96 0.40
CA GLY A 273 31.72 -10.79 0.30
C GLY A 273 30.90 -10.91 1.59
N ILE A 274 31.18 -10.04 2.58
CA ILE A 274 30.45 -9.98 3.85
C ILE A 274 29.15 -9.20 3.66
N GLU A 275 28.05 -9.78 4.12
CA GLU A 275 26.75 -9.13 4.11
C GLU A 275 26.65 -8.08 5.22
N ARG A 276 26.26 -6.87 4.85
CA ARG A 276 26.05 -5.75 5.77
C ARG A 276 24.70 -5.10 5.51
N THR A 277 24.04 -4.73 6.60
CA THR A 277 22.85 -3.87 6.59
C THR A 277 23.16 -2.63 7.42
N GLU A 278 23.00 -1.48 6.79
CA GLU A 278 23.01 -0.20 7.49
C GLU A 278 21.62 0.41 7.49
N LYS A 279 21.16 0.81 8.67
CA LYS A 279 19.81 1.34 8.86
C LYS A 279 19.78 2.47 9.89
N SER A 280 19.14 3.56 9.51
CA SER A 280 18.81 4.67 10.39
C SER A 280 17.52 4.39 11.16
N ARG A 281 17.53 4.61 12.50
CA ARG A 281 16.30 4.49 13.30
C ARG A 281 15.33 5.63 12.94
N GLY A 282 14.10 5.26 12.58
CA GLY A 282 12.99 6.20 12.37
C GLY A 282 13.05 7.02 11.08
N ASP A 283 13.87 6.63 10.10
CA ASP A 283 13.98 7.32 8.80
C ASP A 283 14.23 8.84 8.94
N ARG A 284 15.07 9.23 9.91
CA ARG A 284 15.37 10.64 10.24
C ARG A 284 16.70 11.13 9.73
N LYS A 285 17.66 10.22 9.53
CA LYS A 285 19.02 10.55 9.09
C LYS A 285 19.34 9.79 7.81
N ASP A 286 19.97 10.49 6.88
CA ASP A 286 20.57 9.91 5.69
C ASP A 286 21.83 9.13 6.08
N ILE A 287 21.86 7.82 5.81
CA ILE A 287 23.02 6.99 6.12
C ILE A 287 24.25 7.44 5.35
N ARG A 288 24.07 8.02 4.15
CA ARG A 288 25.18 8.57 3.32
C ARG A 288 25.95 9.67 4.03
N LYS A 289 25.30 10.36 4.97
CA LYS A 289 25.87 11.46 5.76
C LYS A 289 26.39 11.02 7.12
N ALA A 290 26.18 9.76 7.52
CA ALA A 290 26.72 9.25 8.77
C ALA A 290 28.24 9.07 8.64
N GLU A 291 29.02 9.62 9.56
CA GLU A 291 30.50 9.62 9.46
C GLU A 291 31.08 8.23 9.28
N TYR A 292 30.58 7.25 10.03
CA TYR A 292 30.99 5.84 9.91
C TYR A 292 30.82 5.30 8.47
N HIS A 293 29.62 5.46 7.92
CA HIS A 293 29.31 5.00 6.56
C HIS A 293 30.09 5.78 5.50
N LYS A 294 30.09 7.11 5.61
CA LYS A 294 30.77 8.00 4.66
C LYS A 294 32.27 7.68 4.57
N ASN A 295 32.93 7.56 5.72
CA ASN A 295 34.36 7.29 5.77
C ASN A 295 34.67 5.87 5.26
N GLY A 296 33.88 4.88 5.65
CA GLY A 296 34.03 3.50 5.17
C GLY A 296 33.79 3.36 3.67
N ALA A 297 32.73 3.97 3.14
CA ALA A 297 32.43 3.99 1.71
C ALA A 297 33.53 4.69 0.91
N ASN A 298 34.04 5.83 1.40
CA ASN A 298 35.16 6.55 0.78
C ASN A 298 36.44 5.72 0.77
N SER A 299 36.78 5.03 1.87
CA SER A 299 38.01 4.25 1.97
C SER A 299 38.04 3.07 0.99
N ILE A 300 36.88 2.53 0.63
CA ILE A 300 36.75 1.46 -0.37
C ILE A 300 36.37 1.98 -1.77
N GLY A 301 36.42 3.30 -2.01
CA GLY A 301 36.05 3.89 -3.29
C GLY A 301 34.61 3.56 -3.75
N TYR A 302 33.69 3.39 -2.79
CA TYR A 302 32.30 2.95 -3.02
C TYR A 302 32.18 1.60 -3.76
N ALA A 303 33.17 0.72 -3.57
CA ALA A 303 33.22 -0.64 -4.12
C ALA A 303 32.38 -1.64 -3.30
N PHE A 304 31.10 -1.31 -3.06
CA PHE A 304 30.14 -2.25 -2.48
C PHE A 304 29.02 -2.59 -3.47
N GLN A 305 28.47 -3.80 -3.33
CA GLN A 305 27.38 -4.28 -4.17
C GLN A 305 26.05 -4.21 -3.41
N GLY A 306 25.30 -3.13 -3.64
CA GLY A 306 23.98 -2.94 -3.04
C GLY A 306 22.94 -3.89 -3.64
N PHE A 307 22.15 -4.53 -2.78
CA PHE A 307 21.04 -5.39 -3.18
C PHE A 307 19.72 -5.03 -2.48
N GLY A 308 19.73 -4.09 -1.53
CA GLY A 308 18.52 -3.57 -0.92
C GLY A 308 18.68 -2.11 -0.56
N ILE A 309 17.62 -1.32 -0.69
CA ILE A 309 17.62 0.10 -0.35
C ILE A 309 16.25 0.56 0.12
N ARG A 310 16.23 1.49 1.08
CA ARG A 310 15.06 2.30 1.42
C ARG A 310 15.41 3.77 1.26
N LYS A 311 14.67 4.46 0.39
CA LYS A 311 14.80 5.90 0.18
C LYS A 311 13.50 6.59 0.56
N VAL A 312 13.63 7.71 1.25
CA VAL A 312 12.50 8.45 1.84
C VAL A 312 12.59 9.91 1.41
N TRP A 313 11.50 10.42 0.85
CA TRP A 313 11.35 11.83 0.49
C TRP A 313 10.41 12.50 1.47
N SER A 314 10.76 13.70 1.92
CA SER A 314 9.91 14.50 2.81
C SER A 314 9.40 15.71 2.06
N PHE A 315 8.10 15.94 2.14
CA PHE A 315 7.40 17.04 1.47
C PHE A 315 6.63 17.88 2.48
N GLU A 316 6.43 19.14 2.16
CA GLU A 316 5.61 20.08 2.92
C GLU A 316 4.45 20.54 2.04
N ARG A 317 3.21 20.35 2.53
CA ARG A 317 1.97 20.80 1.89
C ARG A 317 1.06 21.43 2.95
N GLN A 318 0.02 22.13 2.52
CA GLN A 318 -1.03 22.63 3.41
C GLN A 318 -1.59 21.44 4.23
N GLY A 319 -1.41 21.47 5.55
CA GLY A 319 -1.74 20.35 6.44
C GLY A 319 -0.55 19.60 7.05
N GLY A 320 0.69 19.97 6.70
CA GLY A 320 1.92 19.56 7.38
C GLY A 320 2.85 18.68 6.56
N LYS A 321 3.95 18.26 7.20
CA LYS A 321 4.99 17.43 6.57
C LYS A 321 4.48 16.00 6.36
N TYR A 322 4.76 15.42 5.19
CA TYR A 322 4.59 13.99 4.96
C TYR A 322 5.83 13.39 4.31
N LYS A 323 5.84 12.06 4.26
CA LYS A 323 6.91 11.28 3.67
C LYS A 323 6.35 10.34 2.63
N LEU A 324 7.11 10.12 1.56
CA LEU A 324 6.95 9.01 0.62
C LEU A 324 8.16 8.09 0.78
N SER A 325 7.95 6.77 0.74
CA SER A 325 9.07 5.82 0.86
C SER A 325 9.04 4.79 -0.25
N LEU A 326 10.20 4.52 -0.81
CA LEU A 326 10.47 3.45 -1.76
C LEU A 326 11.38 2.43 -1.09
N ASP A 327 10.98 1.16 -1.09
CA ASP A 327 11.85 0.08 -0.67
C ASP A 327 12.08 -0.91 -1.83
N ILE A 328 13.34 -1.25 -2.07
CA ILE A 328 13.75 -2.41 -2.86
C ILE A 328 14.36 -3.40 -1.87
N LEU A 329 13.76 -4.57 -1.72
CA LEU A 329 14.17 -5.57 -0.73
C LEU A 329 14.74 -6.80 -1.43
N GLY A 330 16.07 -6.82 -1.60
CA GLY A 330 16.78 -8.01 -2.07
C GLY A 330 17.36 -8.87 -0.95
N ASN A 331 18.13 -9.87 -1.37
CA ASN A 331 18.88 -10.78 -0.51
C ASN A 331 20.28 -10.98 -1.13
N ALA A 332 21.34 -11.07 -0.32
CA ALA A 332 22.69 -11.35 -0.77
C ALA A 332 22.82 -12.60 -1.66
N ASN A 333 21.96 -13.61 -1.44
CA ASN A 333 21.90 -14.81 -2.28
C ASN A 333 21.54 -14.49 -3.75
N LEU A 334 20.81 -13.40 -4.01
CA LEU A 334 20.48 -12.96 -5.38
C LEU A 334 21.76 -12.55 -6.11
N LEU A 335 22.64 -11.79 -5.46
CA LEU A 335 23.93 -11.38 -6.02
C LEU A 335 24.84 -12.58 -6.28
N ARG A 336 24.91 -13.53 -5.33
CA ARG A 336 25.78 -14.71 -5.44
C ARG A 336 25.37 -15.67 -6.55
N LYS A 337 24.07 -15.77 -6.85
CA LYS A 337 23.53 -16.67 -7.88
C LYS A 337 23.47 -16.05 -9.28
N GLY A 338 23.74 -14.74 -9.40
CA GLY A 338 23.90 -14.03 -10.68
C GLY A 338 22.66 -13.86 -11.56
N ASN A 339 21.53 -14.53 -11.27
CA ASN A 339 20.37 -14.62 -12.19
C ASN A 339 18.99 -14.56 -11.50
N GLN A 340 18.89 -14.00 -10.29
CA GLN A 340 17.58 -13.85 -9.63
C GLN A 340 17.18 -12.36 -9.55
N PRO A 341 16.14 -11.93 -10.29
CA PRO A 341 15.72 -10.53 -10.26
C PRO A 341 15.09 -10.18 -8.92
N ILE A 342 15.21 -8.90 -8.53
CA ILE A 342 14.29 -8.34 -7.54
C ILE A 342 13.06 -7.91 -8.33
N ASP A 343 12.00 -8.70 -8.26
CA ASP A 343 10.84 -8.57 -9.15
C ASP A 343 9.72 -7.69 -8.56
N HIS A 344 9.91 -7.14 -7.37
CA HIS A 344 8.93 -6.25 -6.75
C HIS A 344 9.57 -5.16 -5.90
N ILE A 345 8.83 -4.05 -5.76
CA ILE A 345 9.18 -2.89 -4.94
C ILE A 345 8.04 -2.54 -3.98
N PHE A 346 8.35 -1.74 -2.96
CA PHE A 346 7.37 -1.24 -2.00
C PHE A 346 7.22 0.26 -2.21
N LEU A 347 6.02 0.69 -2.60
CA LEU A 347 5.65 2.10 -2.71
C LEU A 347 4.78 2.46 -1.52
N LEU A 348 5.33 3.22 -0.59
CA LEU A 348 4.76 3.46 0.73
C LEU A 348 4.39 4.93 0.91
N ASP A 349 3.35 5.11 1.72
CA ASP A 349 2.82 6.41 2.13
C ASP A 349 2.35 7.29 0.95
N CYS A 350 2.00 6.68 -0.19
CA CYS A 350 1.32 7.36 -1.29
C CYS A 350 -0.15 7.62 -0.95
N PHE A 351 -0.61 8.86 -1.16
CA PHE A 351 -1.98 9.30 -0.90
C PHE A 351 -2.74 9.65 -2.20
N SER A 352 -2.00 9.82 -3.29
CA SER A 352 -2.49 10.19 -4.61
C SER A 352 -1.79 9.43 -5.72
N ASP A 353 -2.36 9.47 -6.93
CA ASP A 353 -1.70 8.99 -8.14
C ASP A 353 -0.39 9.76 -8.41
N SER A 354 -0.33 11.05 -8.06
CA SER A 354 0.89 11.86 -8.19
C SER A 354 2.03 11.35 -7.29
N ASP A 355 1.72 10.95 -6.05
CA ASP A 355 2.73 10.40 -5.13
C ASP A 355 3.22 9.03 -5.63
N TYR A 356 2.28 8.20 -6.09
CA TYR A 356 2.58 6.88 -6.64
C TYR A 356 3.49 6.98 -7.86
N ASN A 357 3.11 7.81 -8.84
CA ASN A 357 3.88 8.02 -10.06
C ASN A 357 5.23 8.67 -9.77
N PHE A 358 5.30 9.59 -8.81
CA PHE A 358 6.58 10.15 -8.36
C PHE A 358 7.55 9.05 -7.92
N LEU A 359 7.12 8.11 -7.08
CA LEU A 359 7.97 7.01 -6.62
C LEU A 359 8.27 6.00 -7.74
N LEU A 360 7.28 5.62 -8.54
CA LEU A 360 7.47 4.65 -9.62
C LEU A 360 8.47 5.15 -10.66
N ASN A 361 8.41 6.45 -10.99
CA ASN A 361 9.33 7.08 -11.95
C ASN A 361 10.78 7.14 -11.43
N GLN A 362 11.04 6.90 -10.13
CA GLN A 362 12.42 6.78 -9.63
C GLN A 362 13.09 5.47 -10.04
N VAL A 363 12.30 4.45 -10.41
CA VAL A 363 12.79 3.09 -10.66
C VAL A 363 12.44 2.58 -12.05
N ILE A 364 11.36 3.04 -12.65
CA ILE A 364 10.98 2.71 -14.02
C ILE A 364 11.02 3.99 -14.85
N PRO A 365 11.80 4.06 -15.94
CA PRO A 365 11.80 5.20 -16.84
C PRO A 365 10.38 5.44 -17.40
N SER A 366 10.06 6.72 -17.63
CA SER A 366 8.71 7.16 -18.01
C SER A 366 8.29 6.78 -19.41
#